data_AF-A0A9D5ZD54-F1
#
_entry.id   AF-A0A9D5ZD54-F1
#
_cell.length_a   1.000
_cell.length_b   1.000
_cell.length_c   1.000
_cell.angle_alpha   90.00
_cell.angle_beta   90.00
_cell.angle_gamma   90.00
#
_symmetry.space_group_name_H-M   'P 1'
#
loop_
_entity.id
_entity.type
_entity.pdbx_description
1 polymer ?
#
loop_
_entity_poly.entity_id
_entity_poly.type
_entity_poly.pdbx_seq_one_letter_code
_entity_poly.pdbx_strand_id
1 'polypeptide(L)'
;MSIAVTFDTHAYIKRLRSAGVPESQAEAQAETLNRALDEAINGKMAELATKGDLWQLETKLDSKIDTKIAEAKADLIKWMFGVAAGQAMFIIAILKMFPSR
;
A
#
# COMPACT_ATOMS: atom_id res chain seq x y z
N MET A 1 -2.01 -11.68 10.66
CA MET A 1 -1.32 -11.43 11.95
C MET A 1 -2.38 -10.88 12.89
N SER A 2 -2.82 -11.64 13.90
CA SER A 2 -3.85 -11.18 14.83
C SER A 2 -3.20 -10.40 15.98
N ILE A 3 -3.63 -9.16 16.22
CA ILE A 3 -3.36 -8.50 17.51
C ILE A 3 -4.35 -9.10 18.48
N ALA A 4 -3.88 -10.00 19.34
CA ALA A 4 -4.68 -10.53 20.42
C ALA A 4 -4.72 -9.49 21.55
N VAL A 5 -5.82 -8.75 21.66
CA VAL A 5 -6.15 -8.05 22.90
C VAL A 5 -6.77 -9.08 23.84
N THR A 6 -6.02 -9.52 24.83
CA THR A 6 -6.52 -10.52 25.80
C THR A 6 -7.41 -9.85 26.82
N PHE A 7 -8.71 -10.14 26.76
CA PHE A 7 -9.66 -9.78 27.81
C PHE A 7 -9.81 -10.95 28.80
N ASP A 8 -9.39 -10.73 30.05
CA ASP A 8 -9.52 -11.73 31.11
C ASP A 8 -10.92 -11.69 31.72
N THR A 9 -11.82 -12.49 31.14
CA THR A 9 -13.21 -12.67 31.57
C THR A 9 -13.29 -13.07 33.05
N HIS A 10 -12.37 -13.90 33.54
CA HIS A 10 -12.42 -14.41 34.91
C HIS A 10 -12.06 -13.33 35.93
N ALA A 11 -10.97 -12.59 35.69
CA ALA A 11 -10.58 -11.47 36.52
C ALA A 11 -11.65 -10.36 36.51
N TYR A 12 -12.32 -10.15 35.38
CA TYR A 12 -13.42 -9.18 35.25
C TYR A 12 -14.65 -9.59 36.08
N ILE A 13 -15.12 -10.83 35.94
CA ILE A 13 -16.24 -11.37 36.75
C ILE A 13 -15.92 -11.26 38.24
N LYS A 14 -14.70 -11.65 38.65
CA LYS A 14 -14.26 -11.58 40.05
C LYS A 14 -14.35 -10.15 40.60
N ARG A 15 -13.91 -9.15 39.83
CA ARG A 15 -14.01 -7.73 40.22
C ARG A 15 -15.45 -7.27 40.36
N LEU A 16 -16.33 -7.62 39.42
CA LEU A 16 -17.74 -7.27 39.49
C LEU A 16 -18.41 -7.86 40.73
N ARG A 17 -18.14 -9.14 41.02
CA ARG A 17 -18.64 -9.81 42.22
C ARG A 17 -18.15 -9.16 43.51
N SER A 18 -16.86 -8.81 43.57
CA SER A 18 -16.31 -8.06 44.72
C SER A 18 -16.92 -6.68 44.91
N ALA A 19 -17.46 -6.08 43.84
CA ALA A 19 -18.20 -4.82 43.89
C ALA A 19 -19.70 -4.98 44.22
N GLY A 20 -20.16 -6.20 44.51
CA GLY A 20 -21.55 -6.49 44.88
C GLY A 20 -22.48 -6.81 43.70
N VAL A 21 -21.93 -6.97 42.49
CA VAL A 21 -22.73 -7.42 41.33
C VAL A 21 -23.05 -8.92 41.47
N PRO A 22 -24.33 -9.33 41.29
CA PRO A 22 -24.71 -10.74 41.28
C PRO A 22 -23.94 -11.54 40.23
N GLU A 23 -23.63 -12.80 40.52
CA GLU A 23 -22.82 -13.68 39.65
C GLU A 23 -23.41 -13.80 38.24
N SER A 24 -24.72 -14.03 38.11
CA SER A 24 -25.40 -14.10 36.83
C SER A 24 -25.29 -12.82 36.00
N GLN A 25 -25.30 -11.65 36.65
CA GLN A 25 -25.11 -10.37 35.96
C GLN A 25 -23.64 -10.15 35.59
N ALA A 26 -22.71 -10.53 36.46
CA ALA A 26 -21.29 -10.41 36.19
C ALA A 26 -20.87 -11.28 34.99
N GLU A 27 -21.37 -12.51 34.92
CA GLU A 27 -21.17 -13.42 33.77
C GLU A 27 -21.77 -12.84 32.49
N ALA A 28 -23.04 -12.40 32.53
CA ALA A 28 -23.69 -11.82 31.36
C ALA A 28 -22.96 -10.57 30.83
N GLN A 29 -22.47 -9.70 31.72
CA GLN A 29 -21.67 -8.54 31.34
C GLN A 29 -20.34 -8.95 30.72
N ALA A 30 -19.64 -9.91 31.30
CA ALA A 30 -18.36 -10.38 30.82
C ALA A 30 -18.48 -11.02 29.43
N GLU A 31 -19.50 -11.84 29.22
CA GLU A 31 -19.80 -12.47 27.93
C GLU A 31 -20.13 -11.42 26.85
N THR A 32 -20.99 -10.45 27.18
CA THR A 32 -21.40 -9.40 26.24
C THR A 32 -20.21 -8.51 25.86
N LEU A 33 -19.38 -8.13 26.83
CA LEU A 33 -18.20 -7.32 26.58
C LEU A 33 -17.17 -8.06 25.73
N ASN A 34 -16.95 -9.35 26.00
CA ASN A 34 -16.02 -10.16 25.22
C ASN A 34 -16.48 -10.30 23.76
N ARG A 35 -17.79 -10.50 23.52
CA ARG A 35 -18.36 -10.51 22.17
C ARG A 35 -18.20 -9.17 21.46
N ALA A 36 -18.54 -8.06 22.13
CA ALA A 36 -18.44 -6.72 21.54
C ALA A 36 -16.98 -6.37 21.21
N LEU A 37 -16.02 -6.80 22.05
CA LEU A 37 -14.60 -6.59 21.80
C LEU A 37 -14.12 -7.42 20.60
N ASP A 38 -14.54 -8.68 20.50
CA ASP A 38 -14.20 -9.55 19.37
C ASP A 38 -14.75 -8.98 18.05
N GLU A 39 -16.01 -8.53 18.04
CA GLU A 39 -16.64 -7.91 16.87
C GLU A 39 -15.96 -6.58 16.48
N ALA A 40 -15.64 -5.74 17.46
CA ALA A 40 -14.95 -4.47 17.20
C ALA A 40 -13.52 -4.65 16.68
N ILE A 41 -12.78 -5.61 17.21
CA ILE A 41 -11.40 -5.88 16.80
C ILE A 41 -11.38 -6.58 15.44
N ASN A 42 -12.14 -7.67 15.28
CA ASN A 42 -12.16 -8.44 14.04
C ASN A 42 -12.81 -7.66 12.90
N GLY A 43 -13.87 -6.89 13.19
CA GLY A 43 -14.53 -6.03 12.21
C GLY A 43 -13.59 -4.94 11.68
N LYS A 44 -12.86 -4.24 12.56
CA LYS A 44 -11.87 -3.23 12.12
C LYS A 44 -10.64 -3.85 11.47
N MET A 45 -10.22 -5.04 11.89
CA MET A 45 -9.10 -5.74 11.28
C MET A 45 -9.34 -6.10 9.82
N ALA A 46 -10.59 -6.44 9.45
CA ALA A 46 -10.93 -6.76 8.07
C ALA A 46 -10.73 -5.58 7.11
N GLU A 47 -10.76 -4.34 7.61
CA GLU A 47 -10.59 -3.12 6.80
C GLU A 47 -9.14 -2.60 6.78
N LEU A 48 -8.26 -3.11 7.65
CA LEU A 48 -6.89 -2.62 7.77
C LEU A 48 -5.95 -3.34 6.80
N ALA A 49 -5.20 -2.55 6.03
CA ALA A 49 -4.09 -3.09 5.25
C ALA A 49 -3.01 -3.65 6.17
N THR A 50 -2.57 -4.88 5.90
CA THR A 50 -1.49 -5.52 6.66
C THR A 50 -0.13 -5.01 6.21
N LYS A 51 0.91 -5.22 7.04
CA LYS A 51 2.30 -4.93 6.64
C LYS A 51 2.71 -5.66 5.36
N GLY A 52 2.17 -6.87 5.13
CA GLY A 52 2.42 -7.63 3.91
C GLY A 52 1.78 -6.98 2.67
N ASP A 53 0.59 -6.40 2.82
CA ASP A 53 -0.07 -5.66 1.74
C ASP A 53 0.71 -4.40 1.38
N LEU A 54 1.21 -3.69 2.39
CA LEU A 54 2.07 -2.52 2.19
C LEU A 54 3.37 -2.88 1.48
N TRP A 55 4.03 -3.96 1.87
CA TRP A 55 5.28 -4.41 1.25
C TRP A 55 5.07 -4.87 -0.21
N GLN A 56 3.95 -5.54 -0.48
CA GLN A 56 3.56 -5.87 -1.86
C GLN A 56 3.28 -4.62 -2.69
N LEU A 57 2.64 -3.62 -2.09
CA LEU A 57 2.37 -2.35 -2.76
C LEU A 57 3.66 -1.59 -3.08
N GLU A 58 4.60 -1.53 -2.13
CA GLU A 58 5.94 -0.95 -2.30
C GLU A 58 6.70 -1.63 -3.44
N THR A 59 6.80 -2.96 -3.40
CA THR A 59 7.48 -3.74 -4.45
C THR A 59 6.85 -3.52 -5.84
N LYS A 60 5.51 -3.48 -5.90
CA LYS A 60 4.78 -3.22 -7.14
C LYS A 60 4.99 -1.79 -7.65
N LEU A 61 5.12 -0.83 -6.73
CA LEU A 61 5.33 0.56 -7.08
C LEU A 61 6.75 0.77 -7.62
N ASP A 62 7.76 0.22 -6.96
CA ASP A 62 9.16 0.26 -7.41
C ASP A 62 9.28 -0.32 -8.83
N SER A 63 8.74 -1.52 -9.05
CA SER A 63 8.75 -2.16 -10.36
C SER A 63 8.05 -1.33 -11.45
N LYS A 64 6.91 -0.70 -11.11
CA LYS A 64 6.20 0.19 -12.05
C LYS A 64 6.99 1.45 -12.37
N ILE A 65 7.63 2.04 -11.36
CA ILE A 65 8.46 3.25 -11.53
C ILE A 65 9.65 2.92 -12.44
N ASP A 66 10.37 1.85 -12.15
CA ASP A 66 11.52 1.42 -12.96
C ASP A 66 11.11 1.18 -14.42
N THR A 67 9.98 0.49 -14.63
CA THR A 67 9.44 0.23 -15.96
C THR A 67 9.09 1.53 -16.69
N LYS A 68 8.39 2.45 -16.02
CA LYS A 68 8.00 3.74 -16.60
C LYS A 68 9.20 4.62 -16.92
N ILE A 69 10.24 4.59 -16.09
CA ILE A 69 11.51 5.28 -16.35
C ILE A 69 12.20 4.69 -17.58
N ALA A 70 12.25 3.36 -17.69
CA ALA A 70 12.87 2.69 -18.84
C ALA A 70 12.12 2.99 -20.14
N GLU A 71 10.78 2.94 -20.13
CA GLU A 71 9.92 3.34 -21.26
C GLU A 71 10.20 4.78 -21.68
N ALA A 72 10.19 5.73 -20.73
CA ALA A 72 10.45 7.14 -21.01
C ALA A 72 11.86 7.36 -21.58
N LYS A 73 12.89 6.71 -21.02
CA LYS A 73 14.26 6.77 -21.55
C LYS A 73 14.33 6.23 -22.97
N ALA A 74 13.69 5.10 -23.25
CA ALA A 74 13.68 4.50 -24.58
C ALA A 74 12.99 5.42 -25.60
N ASP A 75 11.87 6.03 -25.24
CA ASP A 75 11.16 6.94 -26.13
C ASP A 75 11.93 8.24 -26.37
N LEU A 76 12.59 8.79 -25.35
CA LEU A 76 13.50 9.92 -25.52
C LEU A 76 14.65 9.58 -26.47
N ILE A 77 15.28 8.42 -26.32
CA ILE A 77 16.35 7.96 -27.22
C ILE A 77 15.85 7.84 -28.66
N LYS A 78 14.67 7.24 -28.89
CA LYS A 78 14.07 7.14 -30.23
C LYS A 78 13.86 8.51 -30.87
N TRP A 79 13.32 9.47 -30.11
CA TRP A 79 13.13 10.84 -30.60
C TRP A 79 14.45 11.52 -30.92
N MET A 80 15.48 11.34 -30.09
CA MET A 80 16.83 11.88 -30.36
C MET A 80 17.40 11.34 -31.68
N PHE A 81 17.24 10.04 -31.97
CA PHE A 81 17.65 9.48 -33.27
C PHE A 81 16.87 10.10 -34.44
N GLY A 82 15.56 10.29 -34.29
CA GLY A 82 14.74 10.94 -35.32
C GLY A 82 15.18 12.38 -35.59
N VAL A 83 15.41 13.16 -34.53
CA VAL A 83 15.90 14.54 -34.63
C VAL A 83 17.30 14.59 -35.24
N ALA A 84 18.23 13.74 -34.79
CA ALA A 84 19.60 13.70 -35.31
C ALA A 84 19.64 13.32 -36.80
N ALA A 85 18.85 12.33 -37.22
CA ALA A 85 18.73 11.96 -38.63
C ALA A 85 18.16 13.10 -39.47
N GLY A 86 17.12 13.79 -38.98
CA GLY A 86 16.54 14.97 -39.61
C GLY A 86 17.56 16.11 -39.76
N GLN A 87 18.32 16.40 -38.71
CA GLN A 87 19.38 17.41 -38.74
C GLN A 87 20.48 17.06 -39.74
N ALA A 88 20.93 15.80 -39.79
CA ALA A 88 21.94 15.35 -40.75
C ALA A 88 21.46 15.52 -42.20
N MET A 89 20.23 15.11 -42.50
CA MET A 89 19.59 15.30 -43.81
C MET A 89 19.49 16.78 -44.18
N PHE A 90 19.12 17.63 -43.22
CA PHE A 90 19.03 19.08 -43.42
C PHE A 90 20.39 19.72 -43.73
N ILE A 91 21.44 19.34 -42.99
CA ILE A 91 22.81 19.81 -43.25
C ILE A 91 23.28 19.40 -44.66
N ILE A 92 23.05 18.15 -45.07
CA ILE A 92 23.40 17.64 -46.41
C ILE A 92 22.69 18.45 -47.50
N ALA A 93 21.39 18.76 -47.31
CA ALA A 93 20.63 19.56 -48.26
C ALA A 93 21.20 20.98 -48.43
N ILE A 94 21.60 21.63 -47.32
CA ILE A 94 22.24 22.96 -47.35
C ILE A 94 23.57 22.90 -48.11
N LEU A 95 24.43 21.93 -47.79
CA LEU A 95 25.74 21.79 -48.46
C LEU A 95 25.60 21.56 -49.97
N LYS A 96 24.58 20.81 -50.40
CA LYS A 96 24.29 20.60 -51.83
C LYS A 96 23.78 21.86 -52.53
N MET A 97 23.06 22.73 -51.81
CA MET A 97 22.49 23.96 -52.37
C MET A 97 23.53 25.07 -52.60
N PHE A 98 24.63 25.06 -51.83
CA PHE A 98 25.77 25.97 -51.99
C PHE A 98 27.03 25.21 -52.39
N PRO A 99 27.14 24.73 -53.64
CA PRO A 99 28.36 24.09 -54.10
C PRO A 99 29.51 25.11 -54.01
N SER A 100 30.58 24.74 -53.29
CA SER A 100 31.80 25.54 -53.21
C SER A 100 32.27 25.89 -54.62
N ARG A 101 32.31 27.19 -54.92
CA ARG A 101 32.90 27.73 -56.15
C ARG A 101 34.39 27.43 -56.23
#